data_AF-A0A374BY10-F1
#
_entry.id   AF-A0A374BY10-F1
#
_cell.length_a   1.000
_cell.length_b   1.000
_cell.length_c   1.000
_cell.angle_alpha   90.00
_cell.angle_beta   90.00
_cell.angle_gamma   90.00
#
_symmetry.space_group_name_H-M   'P 1'
#
loop_
_entity.id
_entity.type
_entity.pdbx_description
1 polymer ?
#
loop_
_entity_poly.entity_id
_entity_poly.type
_entity_poly.pdbx_seq_one_letter_code
_entity_poly.pdbx_strand_id
1 'polypeptide(L)'
;MEYLEFERILSAKRMQRYKDAANGETRKAMALYRYSLRLSQEMFTIVSCFEVALRNAIDGLLVTTFSWMGIDSRSMLYGLDHVQSVCTKINSLKE
;
A
#
# COMPACT_ATOMS: atom_id res chain seq x y z
N MET A 1 -15.52 15.86 20.06
CA MET A 1 -14.21 15.41 20.55
C MET A 1 -13.38 16.64 20.84
N GLU A 2 -12.83 16.71 22.04
CA GLU A 2 -11.95 17.81 22.46
C GLU A 2 -10.60 17.71 21.78
N TYR A 3 -9.94 18.85 21.54
CA TYR A 3 -8.67 18.90 20.80
C TYR A 3 -7.55 18.10 21.48
N LEU A 4 -7.48 18.14 22.82
CA LEU A 4 -6.47 17.42 23.60
C LEU A 4 -6.58 15.90 23.46
N GLU A 5 -7.80 15.38 23.34
CA GLU A 5 -8.04 13.96 23.10
C GLU A 5 -7.60 13.57 21.68
N PHE A 6 -7.92 14.42 20.70
CA PHE A 6 -7.52 14.26 19.31
C PHE A 6 -5.98 14.24 19.16
N GLU A 7 -5.31 15.17 19.84
CA GLU A 7 -3.86 15.27 19.88
C GLU A 7 -3.21 14.06 20.56
N ARG A 8 -3.78 13.58 21.67
CA ARG A 8 -3.31 12.38 22.37
C ARG A 8 -3.35 11.15 21.48
N ILE A 9 -4.43 10.97 20.70
CA ILE A 9 -4.61 9.81 19.82
C ILE A 9 -3.67 9.87 18.61
N LEU A 10 -3.49 11.05 18.00
CA LEU A 10 -2.78 11.22 16.72
C LEU A 10 -1.33 11.69 16.85
N SER A 11 -0.88 12.01 18.06
CA SER A 11 0.36 12.69 18.43
C SER A 11 0.38 14.22 18.22
N ALA A 12 1.00 14.90 19.19
CA ALA A 12 1.30 16.33 19.18
C ALA A 12 2.01 16.78 17.90
N LYS A 13 3.09 16.05 17.51
CA LYS A 13 3.89 16.37 16.32
C LYS A 13 3.06 16.41 15.03
N ARG A 14 2.05 15.54 14.93
CA ARG A 14 1.15 15.48 13.77
C ARG A 14 0.17 16.65 13.76
N MET A 15 -0.46 16.94 14.89
CA MET A 15 -1.45 18.02 15.01
C MET A 15 -0.82 19.42 15.00
N GLN A 16 0.43 19.56 15.46
CA GLN A 16 1.12 20.85 15.54
C GLN A 16 1.13 21.59 14.20
N ARG A 17 1.39 20.89 13.09
CA ARG A 17 1.40 21.50 11.75
C ARG A 17 0.07 22.14 11.37
N TYR A 18 -1.04 21.51 11.75
CA TYR A 18 -2.39 22.01 11.50
C TYR A 18 -2.77 23.12 12.46
N LYS A 19 -2.26 23.09 13.70
CA LYS A 19 -2.44 24.15 14.69
C LYS A 19 -1.68 25.41 14.29
N ASP A 20 -0.45 25.28 13.81
CA ASP A 20 0.35 26.39 13.29
C ASP A 20 -0.34 27.03 12.07
N ALA A 21 -0.80 26.21 11.11
CA ALA A 21 -1.55 26.69 9.94
C ALA A 21 -2.91 27.32 10.30
N ALA A 22 -3.50 26.95 11.45
CA ALA A 22 -4.74 27.50 11.96
C ALA A 22 -4.55 28.68 12.92
N ASN A 23 -3.33 29.24 13.03
CA ASN A 23 -3.00 30.33 13.96
C ASN A 23 -3.37 30.02 15.42
N GLY A 24 -3.17 28.77 15.85
CA GLY A 24 -3.48 28.31 17.20
C GLY A 24 -4.95 27.92 17.42
N GLU A 25 -5.86 28.18 16.47
CA GLU A 25 -7.27 27.81 16.59
C GLU A 25 -7.48 26.30 16.48
N THR A 26 -7.73 25.66 17.62
CA THR A 26 -7.84 24.20 17.75
C THR A 26 -8.97 23.58 16.93
N ARG A 27 -10.13 24.24 16.82
CA ARG A 27 -11.25 23.77 16.00
C ARG A 27 -10.90 23.77 14.50
N LYS A 28 -10.30 24.84 14.01
CA LYS A 28 -9.85 24.94 12.61
C LYS A 28 -8.76 23.93 12.32
N ALA A 29 -7.81 23.73 13.24
CA ALA A 29 -6.78 22.70 13.12
C ALA A 29 -7.37 21.29 12.96
N MET A 30 -8.36 20.93 13.78
CA MET A 30 -9.06 19.64 13.64
C MET A 30 -9.84 19.52 12.32
N ALA A 31 -10.46 20.60 11.85
CA ALA A 31 -11.15 20.62 10.56
C ALA A 31 -10.18 20.43 9.40
N LEU A 32 -9.05 21.16 9.39
CA LEU A 32 -7.98 21.02 8.39
C LEU A 32 -7.44 19.58 8.35
N TYR A 33 -7.22 18.97 9.51
CA TYR A 33 -6.79 17.57 9.55
C TYR A 33 -7.82 16.63 8.92
N ARG A 34 -9.13 16.80 9.23
CA ARG A 34 -10.20 15.99 8.61
C ARG A 34 -10.26 16.17 7.11
N TYR A 35 -10.07 17.39 6.61
CA TYR A 35 -9.99 17.63 5.16
C TYR A 35 -8.79 16.93 4.53
N SER A 36 -7.62 16.94 5.19
CA SER A 36 -6.46 16.19 4.70
C SER A 36 -6.73 14.69 4.60
N LEU A 37 -7.42 14.11 5.59
CA LEU A 37 -7.81 12.70 5.57
C LEU A 37 -8.77 12.39 4.41
N ARG A 38 -9.76 13.25 4.19
CA ARG A 38 -10.71 13.09 3.09
C ARG A 38 -10.01 13.15 1.74
N LEU A 39 -9.12 14.12 1.56
CA LEU A 39 -8.31 14.21 0.34
C LEU A 39 -7.47 12.94 0.13
N SER A 40 -6.84 12.42 1.18
CA SER A 40 -6.10 11.15 1.10
C SER A 40 -6.99 9.97 0.71
N GLN A 41 -8.25 9.93 1.15
CA GLN A 41 -9.20 8.89 0.74
C GLN A 41 -9.53 8.97 -0.75
N GLU A 42 -9.77 10.16 -1.29
CA GLU A 42 -10.01 10.34 -2.74
C GLU A 42 -8.80 9.91 -3.57
N MET A 43 -7.59 10.12 -3.05
CA MET A 43 -6.36 9.67 -3.70
C MET A 43 -6.12 8.16 -3.63
N PHE A 44 -6.84 7.43 -2.78
CA PHE A 44 -6.57 6.01 -2.50
C PHE A 44 -6.70 5.14 -3.75
N THR A 45 -7.69 5.43 -4.61
CA THR A 45 -7.89 4.70 -5.87
C THR A 45 -6.71 4.89 -6.81
N ILE A 46 -6.24 6.13 -6.99
CA ILE A 46 -5.10 6.42 -7.87
C ILE A 46 -3.82 5.77 -7.33
N VAL A 47 -3.59 5.84 -6.02
CA VAL A 47 -2.44 5.18 -5.38
C VAL A 47 -2.52 3.66 -5.55
N SER A 48 -3.71 3.07 -5.44
CA SER A 48 -3.92 1.63 -5.65
C SER A 48 -3.62 1.23 -7.10
N CYS A 49 -4.10 2.00 -8.08
CA CYS A 49 -3.76 1.75 -9.49
C CYS A 49 -2.26 1.91 -9.76
N PHE A 50 -1.64 2.93 -9.17
CA PHE A 50 -0.21 3.17 -9.29
C PHE A 50 0.62 2.04 -8.67
N GLU A 51 0.21 1.51 -7.52
CA GLU A 51 0.88 0.38 -6.88
C GLU A 51 0.92 -0.84 -7.80
N VAL A 52 -0.21 -1.22 -8.39
CA VAL A 52 -0.29 -2.34 -9.33
C VAL A 52 0.56 -2.07 -10.58
N ALA A 53 0.46 -0.87 -11.15
CA ALA A 53 1.24 -0.49 -12.33
C ALA A 53 2.75 -0.55 -12.05
N LEU A 54 3.19 -0.03 -10.91
CA LEU A 54 4.58 -0.05 -10.49
C LEU A 54 5.07 -1.47 -10.21
N ARG A 55 4.27 -2.29 -9.51
CA ARG A 55 4.57 -3.71 -9.27
C ARG A 55 4.77 -4.44 -10.60
N ASN A 56 3.86 -4.26 -11.56
CA ASN A 56 3.95 -4.90 -12.88
C ASN A 56 5.16 -4.42 -13.68
N ALA A 57 5.54 -3.14 -13.57
CA ALA A 57 6.73 -2.62 -14.25
C ALA A 57 8.02 -3.21 -13.67
N ILE A 58 8.13 -3.30 -12.34
CA ILE A 58 9.26 -3.94 -11.65
C ILE A 58 9.33 -5.42 -12.02
N ASP A 59 8.19 -6.10 -12.01
CA ASP A 59 8.04 -7.50 -12.37
C ASP A 59 8.58 -7.79 -13.78
N GLY A 60 8.13 -7.02 -14.78
CA GLY A 60 8.59 -7.16 -16.16
C GLY A 60 10.10 -6.94 -16.31
N LEU A 61 10.67 -5.97 -15.58
CA LEU A 61 12.11 -5.72 -15.59
C LEU A 61 12.89 -6.89 -14.98
N LEU A 62 12.44 -7.41 -13.83
CA LEU A 62 13.10 -8.52 -13.14
C LEU A 62 13.05 -9.81 -13.96
N VAL A 63 11.87 -10.15 -14.50
CA VAL A 63 11.72 -11.33 -15.37
C VAL A 63 12.62 -11.24 -16.59
N THR A 64 12.68 -10.07 -17.24
CA THR A 64 13.57 -9.86 -18.38
C THR A 64 15.04 -10.01 -17.96
N THR A 65 15.46 -9.35 -16.90
CA THR A 65 16.85 -9.36 -16.44
C THR A 65 17.31 -10.77 -16.06
N PHE A 66 16.50 -11.50 -15.31
CA PHE A 66 16.82 -12.87 -14.90
C PHE A 66 16.80 -13.85 -16.06
N SER A 67 15.89 -13.68 -17.03
CA SER A 67 15.91 -14.47 -18.27
C SER A 67 17.21 -14.28 -19.06
N TRP A 68 17.75 -13.06 -19.14
CA TRP A 68 19.04 -12.80 -19.77
C TRP A 68 20.21 -13.46 -19.04
N MET A 69 20.09 -13.67 -17.73
CA MET A 69 21.06 -14.39 -16.91
C MET A 69 20.86 -15.91 -16.92
N GLY A 70 19.85 -16.42 -17.64
CA GLY A 70 19.50 -17.85 -17.66
C GLY A 70 18.86 -18.35 -16.35
N ILE A 71 18.37 -17.44 -15.51
CA ILE A 71 17.72 -17.74 -14.23
C ILE A 71 16.21 -17.83 -14.46
N ASP A 72 15.59 -18.93 -14.02
CA ASP A 72 14.14 -19.07 -14.03
C ASP A 72 13.51 -18.24 -12.89
N SER A 73 13.25 -16.98 -13.20
CA SER A 73 12.63 -16.03 -12.29
C SER A 73 11.21 -16.42 -11.88
N ARG A 74 10.46 -17.11 -12.73
CA ARG A 74 9.03 -17.39 -12.49
C ARG A 74 8.87 -18.41 -11.37
N SER A 75 9.69 -19.46 -11.40
CA SER A 75 9.73 -20.46 -10.32
C SER A 75 10.17 -19.83 -8.99
N MET A 76 11.07 -18.84 -9.00
CA MET A 76 11.61 -18.22 -7.78
C MET A 76 10.73 -17.11 -7.21
N LEU A 77 10.12 -16.27 -8.05
CA LEU A 77 9.38 -15.08 -7.63
C LEU A 77 7.93 -15.41 -7.25
N TYR A 78 7.29 -16.35 -7.94
CA TYR A 78 5.86 -16.64 -7.69
C TYR A 78 5.63 -17.96 -6.98
N GLY A 79 6.51 -18.96 -7.15
CA GLY A 79 6.33 -20.30 -6.56
C GLY A 79 5.04 -21.04 -6.96
N LEU A 80 4.23 -20.46 -7.88
CA LEU A 80 2.91 -20.95 -8.29
C LEU A 80 2.99 -22.28 -9.04
N ASP A 81 4.10 -22.53 -9.72
CA ASP A 81 4.34 -23.79 -10.43
C ASP A 81 4.33 -24.98 -9.46
N HIS A 82 4.74 -24.76 -8.21
CA HIS A 82 4.66 -25.78 -7.17
C HIS A 82 3.20 -26.05 -6.74
N VAL A 83 2.38 -25.01 -6.63
CA VAL A 83 0.95 -25.15 -6.29
C VAL A 83 0.21 -25.89 -7.41
N GLN A 84 0.45 -25.53 -8.66
CA GLN A 84 -0.14 -26.21 -9.81
C GLN A 84 0.27 -27.68 -9.86
N SER A 85 1.55 -27.98 -9.60
CA SER A 85 2.08 -29.35 -9.51
C SER A 85 1.39 -30.15 -8.40
N VAL A 86 1.17 -29.55 -7.22
CA VAL A 86 0.46 -30.18 -6.11
C VAL A 86 -1.02 -30.40 -6.42
N CYS A 87 -1.71 -29.41 -6.99
CA CYS A 87 -3.11 -29.55 -7.41
C CYS A 87 -3.27 -30.68 -8.45
N THR A 88 -2.35 -30.77 -9.40
CA THR A 88 -2.36 -31.84 -10.41
C THR A 88 -2.18 -33.21 -9.77
N LYS A 89 -1.24 -33.34 -8.81
CA LYS A 89 -1.05 -34.58 -8.03
C LYS A 89 -2.27 -34.96 -7.20
N ILE A 90 -2.94 -34.00 -6.55
CA ILE A 90 -4.16 -34.27 -5.78
C ILE A 90 -5.28 -34.76 -6.69
N ASN A 91 -5.44 -34.16 -7.87
CA ASN A 91 -6.46 -34.58 -8.83
C ASN A 91 -6.19 -35.99 -9.35
N SER A 92 -4.93 -36.37 -9.59
CA SER A 92 -4.57 -37.73 -10.00
C SER A 92 -4.68 -38.80 -8.90
N LEU A 93 -4.90 -38.40 -7.64
CA LEU A 93 -5.15 -39.32 -6.52
C LEU A 93 -6.65 -39.54 -6.24
N LYS A 94 -7.52 -38.81 -6.94
CA LYS A 94 -8.98 -38.93 -6.81
C LYS A 94 -9.63 -39.78 -7.92
N GLU A 95 -8.84 -40.29 -8.86
CA GLU A 95 -9.19 -41.42 -9.74
C GLU A 95 -8.74 -42.73 -9.09
#